data_AF-A0A177AS92-F1
#
_entry.id   AF-A0A177AS92-F1
#
_cell.length_a   1.000
_cell.length_b   1.000
_cell.length_c   1.000
_cell.angle_alpha   90.00
_cell.angle_beta   90.00
_cell.angle_gamma   90.00
#
_symmetry.space_group_name_H-M   'P 1'
#
loop_
_entity.id
_entity.type
_entity.pdbx_description
1 polymer ?
#
loop_
_entity_poly.entity_id
_entity_poly.type
_entity_poly.pdbx_seq_one_letter_code
_entity_poly.pdbx_strand_id
1 'polypeptide(L)'
;MSSNDYSLLLQNLKELLDVDFYTILLSQRVFEGMVDEHCGIKCGNVVYNDINNKKITMRLNNEIYESLKHCNFSIVPQKLHNIMNFLKSGYEKGRDMQSLSEMINFVSKDMSELKQQEIMINCCNINLI
;
A
#
# COMPACT_ATOMS: atom_id res chain seq x y z
N MET A 1 -20.54 10.10 -23.50
CA MET A 1 -21.21 9.99 -22.19
C MET A 1 -21.68 11.40 -21.83
N SER A 2 -22.97 11.55 -21.51
CA SER A 2 -23.62 12.85 -21.31
C SER A 2 -23.32 13.40 -19.91
N SER A 3 -23.37 14.72 -19.74
CA SER A 3 -23.22 15.38 -18.43
C SER A 3 -24.19 14.84 -17.36
N ASN A 4 -25.36 14.33 -17.77
CA ASN A 4 -26.35 13.72 -16.87
C ASN A 4 -25.89 12.38 -16.28
N ASP A 5 -25.06 11.62 -16.99
CA ASP A 5 -24.60 10.30 -16.54
C ASP A 5 -23.64 10.44 -15.35
N TYR A 6 -22.80 11.47 -15.35
CA TYR A 6 -21.89 11.78 -14.24
C TYR A 6 -22.63 12.25 -12.99
N SER A 7 -23.69 13.05 -13.15
CA SER A 7 -24.52 13.52 -12.03
C SER A 7 -25.21 12.35 -11.32
N LEU A 8 -25.73 11.38 -12.07
CA LEU A 8 -26.35 10.19 -11.51
C LEU A 8 -25.33 9.29 -10.80
N LEU A 9 -24.15 9.11 -11.38
CA LEU A 9 -23.05 8.36 -10.74
C LEU A 9 -22.59 9.01 -9.42
N LEU A 10 -22.46 10.33 -9.39
CA LEU A 10 -22.09 11.07 -8.18
C LEU A 10 -23.17 10.98 -7.10
N GLN A 11 -24.45 10.96 -7.49
CA GLN A 11 -25.55 10.79 -6.55
C GLN A 11 -25.54 9.37 -5.95
N ASN A 12 -25.39 8.33 -6.77
CA ASN A 12 -25.31 6.95 -6.31
C ASN A 12 -24.11 6.72 -5.37
N LEU A 13 -22.97 7.35 -5.67
CA LEU A 13 -21.77 7.28 -4.82
C LEU A 13 -21.99 7.95 -3.46
N LYS A 14 -22.73 9.06 -3.39
CA LYS A 14 -23.08 9.71 -2.12
C LYS A 14 -24.03 8.85 -1.30
N GLU A 15 -25.03 8.26 -1.93
CA GLU A 15 -25.98 7.37 -1.23
C GLU A 15 -25.28 6.12 -0.68
N LEU A 16 -24.29 5.56 -1.40
CA LEU A 16 -23.43 4.49 -0.90
C LEU A 16 -22.57 4.92 0.31
N LEU A 17 -22.08 6.15 0.31
CA LEU A 17 -21.30 6.73 1.40
C LEU A 17 -22.14 6.85 2.69
N ASP A 18 -23.41 7.25 2.55
CA ASP A 18 -24.33 7.42 3.67
C ASP A 18 -24.74 6.08 4.31
N VAL A 19 -24.74 5.00 3.51
CA VAL A 19 -25.07 3.64 3.97
C VAL A 19 -23.90 2.98 4.71
N ASP A 20 -22.67 3.19 4.25
CA ASP A 20 -21.47 2.56 4.85
C ASP A 20 -20.29 3.53 4.97
N PHE A 21 -20.49 4.55 5.80
CA PHE A 21 -19.44 5.51 6.14
C PHE A 21 -18.32 4.86 6.96
N TYR A 22 -18.63 3.83 7.77
CA TYR A 22 -17.67 3.20 8.66
C TYR A 22 -16.52 2.56 7.89
N THR A 23 -16.79 1.90 6.77
CA THR A 23 -15.75 1.27 5.95
C THR A 23 -14.65 2.25 5.52
N ILE A 24 -14.98 3.53 5.30
CA ILE A 24 -14.00 4.56 4.89
C ILE A 24 -13.15 5.03 6.07
N LEU A 25 -13.69 4.95 7.29
CA LEU A 25 -12.96 5.29 8.51
C LEU A 25 -12.04 4.16 8.99
N LEU A 26 -12.27 2.92 8.53
CA LEU A 26 -11.44 1.78 8.92
C LEU A 26 -10.09 1.84 8.22
N SER A 27 -9.01 1.64 8.98
CA SER A 27 -7.68 1.45 8.40
C SER A 27 -7.66 0.25 7.47
N GLN A 28 -7.16 0.48 6.26
CA GLN A 28 -7.15 -0.49 5.19
C GLN A 28 -6.14 -1.60 5.49
N ARG A 29 -6.45 -2.83 5.06
CA ARG A 29 -5.62 -4.02 5.34
C ARG A 29 -5.00 -4.65 4.11
N VAL A 30 -5.41 -4.23 2.92
CA VAL A 30 -4.82 -4.63 1.64
C VAL A 30 -3.60 -3.79 1.34
N PHE A 31 -2.61 -4.34 0.63
CA PHE A 31 -1.34 -3.67 0.37
C PHE A 31 -1.53 -2.28 -0.27
N GLU A 32 -2.26 -2.20 -1.38
CA GLU A 32 -2.53 -0.93 -2.07
C GLU A 32 -3.24 0.08 -1.18
N GLY A 33 -4.22 -0.39 -0.41
CA GLY A 33 -4.95 0.44 0.54
C GLY A 33 -4.08 1.01 1.64
N MET A 34 -3.18 0.20 2.20
CA MET A 34 -2.20 0.66 3.18
C MET A 34 -1.20 1.64 2.56
N VAL A 35 -0.77 1.42 1.32
CA VAL A 35 0.10 2.36 0.58
C VAL A 35 -0.59 3.70 0.38
N ASP A 36 -1.87 3.70 0.03
CA ASP A 36 -2.65 4.92 -0.13
C ASP A 36 -2.88 5.67 1.18
N GLU A 37 -3.27 4.96 2.25
CA GLU A 37 -3.55 5.54 3.56
C GLU A 37 -2.32 6.26 4.14
N HIS A 38 -1.11 5.73 3.92
CA HIS A 38 0.10 6.24 4.57
C HIS A 38 0.94 7.16 3.68
N CYS A 39 1.02 6.86 2.39
CA CYS A 39 1.89 7.60 1.48
C CYS A 39 1.11 8.45 0.46
N GLY A 40 -0.18 8.16 0.28
CA GLY A 40 -1.04 8.80 -0.71
C GLY A 40 -0.65 8.40 -2.12
N ILE A 41 -1.47 7.58 -2.77
CA ILE A 41 -1.27 7.21 -4.17
C ILE A 41 -1.83 8.34 -5.03
N LYS A 42 -0.95 8.99 -5.80
CA LYS A 42 -1.33 10.06 -6.73
C LYS A 42 -0.98 9.65 -8.15
N CYS A 43 -2.02 9.40 -8.95
CA CYS A 43 -1.89 8.98 -10.35
C CYS A 43 -0.97 7.76 -10.54
N GLY A 44 -1.08 6.77 -9.63
CA GLY A 44 -0.24 5.57 -9.65
C GLY A 44 1.21 5.79 -9.22
N ASN A 45 1.54 6.94 -8.61
CA ASN A 45 2.84 7.19 -8.01
C ASN A 45 2.71 7.34 -6.51
N VAL A 46 3.74 6.90 -5.80
CA VAL A 46 3.92 7.07 -4.37
C VAL A 46 5.21 7.83 -4.11
N VAL A 47 5.20 8.66 -3.06
CA VAL A 47 6.38 9.40 -2.65
C VAL A 47 6.74 9.01 -1.24
N TYR A 48 7.95 8.51 -1.05
CA TYR A 48 8.42 7.96 0.22
C TYR A 48 9.86 8.38 0.51
N ASN A 49 10.32 8.18 1.75
CA ASN A 49 11.69 8.55 2.15
C ASN A 49 12.56 7.30 2.26
N ASP A 50 13.60 7.21 1.44
CA ASP A 50 14.57 6.12 1.52
C ASP A 50 15.30 6.10 2.88
N ILE A 51 16.06 5.04 3.15
CA ILE A 51 16.91 4.84 4.34
C ILE A 51 17.74 6.09 4.66
N ASN A 52 18.25 6.77 3.63
CA ASN A 52 19.05 8.00 3.73
C ASN A 52 18.22 9.30 3.87
N ASN A 53 16.93 9.20 4.17
CA ASN A 53 15.97 10.31 4.25
C ASN A 53 15.85 11.13 2.94
N LYS A 54 16.12 10.47 1.81
CA LYS A 54 15.97 11.06 0.48
C LYS A 54 14.57 10.76 -0.04
N LYS A 55 13.88 11.81 -0.49
CA LYS A 55 12.56 11.69 -1.13
C LYS A 55 12.68 10.97 -2.47
N ILE A 56 12.03 9.82 -2.61
CA ILE A 56 11.96 9.01 -3.82
C ILE A 56 10.52 8.98 -4.31
N THR A 57 10.33 9.07 -5.63
CA THR A 57 9.04 8.84 -6.29
C THR A 57 9.09 7.49 -6.98
N MET A 58 8.19 6.58 -6.61
CA MET A 58 8.06 5.26 -7.21
C MET A 58 6.73 5.16 -7.95
N ARG A 59 6.77 4.62 -9.17
CA ARG A 59 5.57 4.30 -9.94
C ARG A 59 5.10 2.89 -9.61
N LEU A 60 3.83 2.75 -9.25
CA LEU A 60 3.19 1.50 -8.88
C LEU A 60 2.59 0.84 -10.13
N ASN A 61 3.44 0.30 -11.00
CA ASN A 61 3.01 -0.34 -12.26
C ASN A 61 3.86 -1.55 -12.66
N ASN A 62 4.64 -2.10 -11.74
CA ASN A 62 5.46 -3.29 -12.00
C ASN A 62 4.71 -4.58 -11.61
N GLU A 63 5.16 -5.71 -12.12
CA GLU A 63 4.53 -7.02 -11.90
C GLU A 63 4.53 -7.42 -10.41
N ILE A 64 5.55 -6.99 -9.66
CA ILE A 64 5.64 -7.18 -8.21
C ILE A 64 4.46 -6.49 -7.53
N TYR A 65 4.21 -5.21 -7.84
CA TYR A 65 3.07 -4.46 -7.31
C TYR A 65 1.74 -5.12 -7.67
N GLU A 66 1.54 -5.49 -8.94
CA GLU A 66 0.33 -6.16 -9.41
C GLU A 66 0.05 -7.47 -8.66
N SER A 67 1.10 -8.23 -8.30
CA SER A 67 0.98 -9.46 -7.53
C SER A 67 0.65 -9.25 -6.04
N LEU A 68 0.85 -8.04 -5.53
CA LEU A 68 0.74 -7.68 -4.11
C LEU A 68 -0.48 -6.80 -3.80
N LYS A 69 -0.93 -5.95 -4.72
CA LYS A 69 -1.90 -4.86 -4.46
C LYS A 69 -3.16 -5.27 -3.70
N HIS A 70 -3.72 -6.45 -4.01
CA HIS A 70 -4.93 -6.97 -3.36
C HIS A 70 -4.65 -7.99 -2.23
N CYS A 71 -3.38 -8.23 -1.90
CA CYS A 71 -3.03 -9.12 -0.80
C CYS A 71 -3.23 -8.41 0.54
N ASN A 72 -3.68 -9.16 1.55
CA ASN A 72 -3.59 -8.69 2.93
C ASN A 72 -2.12 -8.39 3.27
N PHE A 73 -1.87 -7.24 3.90
CA PHE A 73 -0.53 -6.76 4.19
C PHE A 73 0.31 -7.75 5.01
N SER A 74 -0.33 -8.56 5.85
CA SER A 74 0.35 -9.56 6.68
C SER A 74 1.15 -10.59 5.86
N ILE A 75 0.74 -10.85 4.63
CA ILE A 75 1.36 -11.85 3.73
C ILE A 75 2.42 -11.20 2.81
N VAL A 76 2.41 -9.88 2.66
CA VAL A 76 3.31 -9.14 1.74
C VAL A 76 4.79 -9.41 2.03
N PRO A 77 5.29 -9.38 3.29
CA PRO A 77 6.71 -9.67 3.56
C PRO A 77 7.14 -11.07 3.11
N GLN A 78 6.27 -12.07 3.29
CA GLN A 78 6.54 -13.45 2.86
C GLN A 78 6.61 -13.56 1.33
N LYS A 79 5.67 -12.92 0.61
CA LYS A 79 5.68 -12.88 -0.85
C LYS A 79 6.92 -12.20 -1.40
N LEU A 80 7.31 -11.05 -0.85
CA LEU A 80 8.53 -10.35 -1.25
C LEU A 80 9.78 -11.21 -1.02
N HIS A 81 9.84 -11.93 0.11
CA HIS A 81 10.93 -12.86 0.38
C HIS A 81 11.01 -14.00 -0.65
N ASN A 82 9.86 -14.57 -1.03
CA ASN A 82 9.82 -15.63 -2.05
C ASN A 82 10.25 -15.12 -3.43
N ILE A 83 9.77 -13.93 -3.84
CA ILE A 83 10.18 -13.29 -5.09
C ILE A 83 11.68 -13.00 -5.07
N MET A 84 12.22 -12.53 -3.95
CA MET A 84 13.66 -12.33 -3.76
C MET A 84 14.46 -13.62 -3.96
N ASN A 85 14.04 -14.72 -3.33
CA ASN A 85 14.75 -16.00 -3.44
C ASN A 85 14.67 -16.57 -4.86
N PHE A 86 13.54 -16.37 -5.55
CA PHE A 86 13.37 -16.72 -6.96
C PHE A 86 14.30 -15.90 -7.88
N LEU A 87 14.32 -14.58 -7.74
CA LEU A 87 15.19 -13.71 -8.55
C LEU A 87 16.68 -13.96 -8.26
N LYS A 88 17.03 -14.31 -7.03
CA LYS A 88 18.40 -14.73 -6.68
C LYS A 88 18.79 -16.08 -7.29
N SER A 89 17.84 -16.99 -7.48
CA SER A 89 18.10 -18.34 -8.00
C SER A 89 18.03 -18.45 -9.53
N GLY A 90 17.40 -17.50 -10.23
CA GLY A 90 17.21 -17.55 -11.68
C GLY A 90 17.31 -16.20 -12.41
N TYR A 91 18.43 -15.99 -13.11
CA TYR A 91 18.61 -15.31 -14.41
C TYR A 91 18.00 -13.95 -14.80
N GLU A 92 17.20 -13.24 -13.98
CA GLU A 92 16.69 -11.90 -14.37
C GLU A 92 17.57 -10.75 -13.87
N LYS A 93 18.47 -10.30 -14.76
CA LYS A 93 19.53 -9.35 -14.47
C LYS A 93 19.04 -7.91 -14.62
N GLY A 94 18.65 -7.30 -13.50
CA GLY A 94 18.81 -5.85 -13.29
C GLY A 94 17.54 -5.11 -12.89
N ARG A 95 16.53 -5.04 -13.79
CA ARG A 95 15.36 -4.16 -13.59
C ARG A 95 14.38 -4.67 -12.52
N ASP A 96 14.09 -5.97 -12.51
CA ASP A 96 13.16 -6.55 -11.53
C ASP A 96 13.80 -6.65 -10.14
N MET A 97 15.12 -6.83 -10.09
CA MET A 97 15.86 -6.81 -8.84
C MET A 97 15.96 -5.40 -8.23
N GLN A 98 16.10 -4.35 -9.06
CA GLN A 98 16.01 -2.95 -8.61
C GLN A 98 14.61 -2.64 -8.10
N SER A 99 13.57 -2.97 -8.87
CA SER A 99 12.17 -2.77 -8.48
C SER A 99 11.81 -3.52 -7.20
N LEU A 100 12.30 -4.74 -7.03
CA LEU A 100 12.13 -5.52 -5.80
C LEU A 100 12.87 -4.88 -4.63
N SER A 101 14.11 -4.43 -4.83
CA SER A 101 14.89 -3.78 -3.76
C SER A 101 14.24 -2.47 -3.32
N GLU A 102 13.73 -1.68 -4.26
CA GLU A 102 12.97 -0.46 -3.97
C GLU A 102 11.71 -0.79 -3.16
N MET A 103 10.95 -1.83 -3.56
CA MET A 103 9.75 -2.28 -2.86
C MET A 103 10.06 -2.80 -1.45
N ILE A 104 11.16 -3.54 -1.27
CA ILE A 104 11.60 -4.02 0.05
C ILE A 104 11.98 -2.85 0.94
N ASN A 105 12.78 -1.90 0.44
CA ASN A 105 13.18 -0.73 1.23
C ASN A 105 11.96 0.10 1.66
N PHE A 106 11.00 0.28 0.76
CA PHE A 106 9.74 0.94 1.04
C PHE A 106 8.93 0.21 2.14
N VAL A 107 8.74 -1.11 2.02
CA VAL A 107 7.98 -1.91 3.00
C VAL A 107 8.71 -2.03 4.35
N SER A 108 10.04 -2.13 4.35
CA SER A 108 10.85 -2.35 5.56
C SER A 108 11.21 -1.08 6.33
N LYS A 109 10.90 0.12 5.82
CA LYS A 109 11.15 1.37 6.55
C LYS A 109 9.85 2.09 6.82
N ASP A 110 9.16 2.53 5.76
CA ASP A 110 7.95 3.34 5.93
C ASP A 110 6.78 2.50 6.45
N MET A 111 6.69 1.22 6.08
CA MET A 111 5.56 0.38 6.52
C MET A 111 5.77 -0.39 7.83
N SER A 112 7.01 -0.66 8.22
CA SER A 112 7.30 -1.32 9.51
C SER A 112 7.26 -0.38 10.70
N GLU A 113 7.63 0.89 10.52
CA GLU A 113 7.41 1.94 11.54
C GLU A 113 5.92 2.03 11.90
N LEU A 114 5.03 1.76 10.94
CA LEU A 114 3.58 1.72 11.14
C LEU A 114 3.11 0.50 11.92
N LYS A 115 3.68 -0.69 11.72
CA LYS A 115 3.36 -1.84 12.59
C LYS A 115 3.71 -1.54 14.05
N GLN A 116 4.82 -0.85 14.30
CA GLN A 116 5.19 -0.46 15.66
C GLN A 116 4.25 0.61 16.22
N GLN A 117 3.80 1.57 15.40
CA GLN A 117 2.84 2.58 15.82
C GLN A 117 1.43 2.00 16.04
N GLU A 118 0.92 1.12 15.16
CA GLU A 118 -0.35 0.40 15.35
C GLU A 118 -0.31 -0.52 16.58
N ILE A 119 0.79 -1.26 16.78
CA ILE A 119 0.97 -2.08 17.99
C ILE A 119 1.04 -1.17 19.22
N MET A 120 1.78 -0.06 19.18
CA MET A 120 1.86 0.87 20.31
C MET A 120 0.49 1.50 20.63
N ILE A 121 -0.29 1.93 19.63
CA ILE A 121 -1.64 2.46 19.82
C ILE A 121 -2.58 1.37 20.37
N ASN A 122 -2.54 0.15 19.85
CA ASN A 122 -3.33 -0.96 20.39
C ASN A 122 -2.87 -1.38 21.80
N CYS A 123 -1.59 -1.31 22.12
CA CYS A 123 -1.07 -1.57 23.46
C CYS A 123 -1.40 -0.44 24.45
N CYS A 124 -1.43 0.82 23.99
CA CYS A 124 -1.80 1.98 24.80
C CYS A 124 -3.32 2.09 25.03
N ASN A 125 -4.15 1.48 24.18
CA ASN A 125 -5.60 1.44 24.35
C ASN A 125 -6.12 0.26 25.21
N ILE A 126 -5.25 -0.56 25.81
CA ILE A 126 -5.68 -1.64 26.74
C ILE A 126 -5.67 -1.20 28.22
N ASN A 127 -5.31 0.05 28.55
CA ASN A 127 -5.33 0.57 29.93
C ASN A 127 -6.32 1.73 30.19
N LEU A 128 -7.34 1.92 29.34
CA LEU A 128 -8.41 2.90 29.58
C LEU A 128 -9.80 2.34 29.25
N ILE A 129 -10.17 1.21 29.86
CA ILE A 129 -11.55 0.87 30.28
C ILE A 129 -11.46 0.18 31.64
#